data_AF-A0AAP2E0T9-F1
#
_entry.id   AF-A0AAP2E0T9-F1
#
_cell.length_a   1.000
_cell.length_b   1.000
_cell.length_c   1.000
_cell.angle_alpha   90.00
_cell.angle_beta   90.00
_cell.angle_gamma   90.00
#
_symmetry.space_group_name_H-M   'P 1'
#
loop_
_entity.id
_entity.type
_entity.pdbx_description
1 polymer ?
#
loop_
_entity_poly.entity_id
_entity_poly.type
_entity_poly.pdbx_seq_one_letter_code
_entity_poly.pdbx_strand_id
1 'polypeptide(L)' 'MICAHDEEANLKELVPALMAQDYPEFEIVVVDDRSNDATFDWLLEETRKDHRLRMVHVLSLIPITAPPTRRGRGG' A
#
# COMPACT_ATOMS: atom_id res chain seq x y z
N MET A 1 -0.16 -9.25 0.06
CA MET A 1 0.06 -7.83 0.40
C MET A 1 0.48 -7.10 -0.86
N ILE A 2 -0.11 -5.95 -1.13
CA ILE A 2 0.07 -5.13 -2.35
C ILE A 2 0.48 -3.73 -1.90
N CYS A 3 1.47 -3.12 -2.55
CA CYS A 3 1.79 -1.71 -2.34
C CYS A 3 1.19 -0.89 -3.49
N ALA A 4 0.63 0.26 -3.19
CA ALA A 4 -0.04 1.13 -4.16
C ALA A 4 0.42 2.59 -3.97
N HIS A 5 0.68 3.27 -5.07
CA HIS A 5 0.88 4.72 -5.13
C HIS A 5 0.33 5.21 -6.47
N ASP A 6 -0.81 5.89 -6.45
CA ASP A 6 -1.54 6.34 -7.63
C ASP A 6 -1.99 5.19 -8.57
N GLU A 7 -2.64 4.17 -8.00
CA GLU A 7 -2.96 2.90 -8.67
C GLU A 7 -4.48 2.62 -8.74
N GLU A 8 -5.35 3.65 -8.67
CA GLU A 8 -6.81 3.49 -8.60
C GLU A 8 -7.34 2.58 -9.72
N ALA A 9 -6.94 2.87 -10.97
CA ALA A 9 -7.41 2.13 -12.14
C ALA A 9 -7.00 0.65 -12.09
N ASN A 10 -5.75 0.38 -11.70
CA ASN A 10 -5.23 -0.97 -11.63
C ASN A 10 -5.87 -1.76 -10.48
N LEU A 11 -6.11 -1.12 -9.35
CA LEU A 11 -6.76 -1.76 -8.20
C LEU A 11 -8.23 -2.11 -8.49
N LYS A 12 -8.95 -1.30 -9.28
CA LYS A 12 -10.31 -1.60 -9.74
C LYS A 12 -10.41 -2.88 -10.56
N GLU A 13 -9.34 -3.25 -11.25
CA GLU A 13 -9.27 -4.51 -12.00
C GLU A 13 -8.73 -5.66 -11.13
N LEU A 14 -7.68 -5.39 -10.36
CA LEU A 14 -6.95 -6.40 -9.59
C LEU A 14 -7.73 -6.91 -8.38
N VAL A 15 -8.34 -6.03 -7.58
CA VAL A 15 -9.01 -6.42 -6.34
C VAL A 15 -10.18 -7.38 -6.61
N PRO A 16 -11.10 -7.13 -7.56
CA PRO A 16 -12.15 -8.09 -7.89
C PRO A 16 -11.59 -9.44 -8.37
N ALA A 17 -10.52 -9.42 -9.18
CA ALA A 17 -9.89 -10.64 -9.68
C ALA A 17 -9.29 -11.49 -8.54
N LEU A 18 -8.67 -10.86 -7.56
CA LEU A 18 -8.16 -11.54 -6.37
C LEU A 18 -9.28 -12.04 -5.45
N MET A 19 -10.37 -11.28 -5.31
CA MET A 19 -11.51 -11.68 -4.48
C MET A 19 -12.30 -12.87 -5.05
N ALA A 20 -12.18 -13.14 -6.35
CA ALA A 20 -12.83 -14.25 -7.04
C ALA A 20 -12.12 -15.60 -6.85
N GLN A 21 -11.02 -15.66 -6.09
CA GLN A 21 -10.30 -16.90 -5.84
C GLN A 21 -11.13 -17.89 -5.00
N ASP A 22 -11.14 -19.16 -5.41
CA ASP A 22 -11.74 -20.29 -4.68
C ASP A 22 -10.76 -20.87 -3.64
N TYR A 23 -10.20 -19.98 -2.82
CA TYR A 23 -9.39 -20.35 -1.67
C TYR A 23 -10.14 -19.95 -0.40
N PRO A 24 -10.36 -20.87 0.55
CA PRO A 24 -11.35 -20.68 1.61
C PRO A 24 -10.94 -19.63 2.65
N GLU A 25 -9.64 -19.35 2.82
CA GLU A 25 -9.15 -18.46 3.88
C GLU A 25 -8.00 -17.59 3.38
N PHE A 26 -8.29 -16.33 3.06
CA PHE A 26 -7.27 -15.35 2.69
C PHE A 26 -7.71 -13.92 3.02
N GLU A 27 -6.73 -13.04 3.05
CA GLU A 27 -6.90 -11.60 3.25
C GLU A 27 -6.03 -10.86 2.23
N ILE A 28 -6.57 -9.79 1.67
CA ILE A 28 -5.86 -8.86 0.80
C ILE A 28 -5.57 -7.61 1.62
N VAL A 29 -4.28 -7.36 1.88
CA VAL A 29 -3.82 -6.12 2.50
C VAL A 29 -3.20 -5.24 1.43
N VAL A 30 -3.76 -4.04 1.24
CA VAL A 30 -3.23 -2.99 0.38
C VAL A 30 -2.58 -1.91 1.25
N VAL A 31 -1.32 -1.61 0.96
CA VAL A 31 -0.57 -0.53 1.59
C VAL A 31 -0.60 0.66 0.63
N ASP A 32 -1.34 1.70 0.98
CA ASP A 32 -1.36 2.96 0.26
C ASP A 32 -0.17 3.84 0.71
N ASP A 33 0.80 4.05 -0.17
CA ASP A 33 1.98 4.90 0.08
C ASP A 33 1.72 6.34 -0.38
N ARG A 34 0.78 7.01 0.29
CA ARG A 34 0.51 8.45 0.10
C ARG A 34 0.14 8.79 -1.35
N SER A 35 -0.83 8.06 -1.90
CA SER A 35 -1.38 8.38 -3.21
C SER A 35 -1.97 9.79 -3.21
N ASN A 36 -1.86 10.47 -4.36
CA ASN A 36 -2.43 11.78 -4.64
C ASN A 36 -3.63 11.71 -5.59
N ASP A 37 -3.90 10.54 -6.17
CA ASP A 37 -5.12 10.25 -6.91
C ASP A 37 -6.26 9.73 -6.00
N ALA A 38 -7.31 9.18 -6.60
CA ALA A 38 -8.46 8.63 -5.87
C ALA A 38 -8.24 7.22 -5.28
N THR A 39 -6.99 6.69 -5.27
CA THR A 39 -6.65 5.37 -4.72
C THR A 39 -7.13 5.22 -3.28
N PHE A 40 -6.84 6.20 -2.42
CA PHE A 40 -7.21 6.15 -1.00
C PHE A 40 -8.73 6.12 -0.81
N ASP A 41 -9.46 7.05 -1.45
CA ASP A 41 -10.91 7.16 -1.31
C ASP A 41 -11.60 5.89 -1.81
N TRP A 42 -11.14 5.35 -2.94
CA TRP A 42 -11.66 4.12 -3.49
C TRP A 42 -11.39 2.91 -2.56
N LEU A 43 -10.16 2.74 -2.05
CA LEU A 43 -9.84 1.68 -1.09
C LEU A 43 -10.66 1.80 0.21
N LEU A 44 -10.89 3.02 0.69
CA LEU A 44 -11.71 3.27 1.88
C LEU A 44 -13.16 2.82 1.69
N GLU A 45 -13.71 2.97 0.49
CA GLU A 45 -15.04 2.46 0.15
C GLU A 45 -15.06 0.94 0.02
N GLU A 46 -14.08 0.35 -0.68
CA GLU A 46 -14.03 -1.10 -0.92
C GLU A 46 -13.82 -1.92 0.35
N THR A 47 -12.98 -1.43 1.27
CA THR A 47 -12.74 -2.11 2.56
C THR A 47 -13.99 -2.20 3.45
N ARG A 48 -15.04 -1.40 3.18
CA ARG A 48 -16.33 -1.50 3.86
C ARG A 48 -17.25 -2.57 3.26
N LYS A 49 -16.98 -2.99 2.02
CA LYS A 49 -17.81 -3.95 1.28
C LYS A 49 -17.42 -5.40 1.57
N ASP A 50 -16.12 -5.66 1.75
CA ASP A 50 -15.59 -7.00 2.02
C ASP A 50 -14.54 -6.95 3.14
N HIS A 51 -14.75 -7.73 4.19
CA HIS A 51 -13.86 -7.80 5.36
C HIS A 51 -12.51 -8.45 5.04
N ARG A 52 -12.40 -9.17 3.93
CA ARG A 52 -11.14 -9.75 3.44
C ARG A 52 -10.23 -8.70 2.81
N LEU A 53 -10.74 -7.51 2.46
CA LEU A 53 -9.92 -6.39 1.97
C LEU A 53 -9.59 -5.45 3.13
N ARG A 54 -8.30 -5.16 3.31
CA ARG A 54 -7.85 -4.19 4.30
C ARG A 54 -6.87 -3.22 3.69
N MET A 55 -6.91 -2.00 4.21
CA MET A 55 -6.03 -0.91 3.81
C MET A 55 -5.14 -0.50 4.98
N VAL A 56 -3.86 -0.28 4.70
CA VAL A 56 -2.92 0.42 5.56
C VAL A 56 -2.49 1.68 4.84
N HIS A 57 -2.79 2.84 5.40
CA HIS A 57 -2.40 4.13 4.82
C HIS A 57 -1.13 4.65 5.50
N VAL A 58 -0.10 4.90 4.70
CA VAL A 58 1.18 5.46 5.16
C VAL A 58 1.04 6.97 5.30
N LEU A 59 1.20 7.50 6.51
CA LEU A 59 1.09 8.94 6.77
C LEU A 59 2.43 9.67 6.57
N SER A 60 3.53 9.07 7.03
CA SER A 60 4.85 9.68 6.99
C SER A 60 5.94 8.61 7.09
N LEU A 61 7.06 8.82 6.41
CA LEU A 61 8.23 7.98 6.57
C LEU A 61 9.02 8.40 7.82
N ILE A 62 9.47 7.42 8.60
CA ILE A 62 10.49 7.67 9.62
C ILE A 62 11.78 8.04 8.87
N PRO A 63 12.38 9.22 9.13
CA PRO A 63 13.63 9.58 8.49
C PRO A 63 14.71 8.57 8.89
N ILE A 64 15.22 7.82 7.90
CA ILE A 64 16.38 6.96 8.09
C ILE A 64 17.56 7.93 8.26
N THR A 65 18.00 8.15 9.50
CA THR A 65 19.24 8.88 9.74
C THR A 65 20.37 8.06 9.13
N ALA A 66 20.92 8.48 7.99
CA ALA A 66 22.10 7.87 7.43
C ALA A 66 23.21 7.88 8.52
N PRO A 67 23.92 6.77 8.76
CA PRO A 67 25.05 6.77 9.67
C PRO A 67 26.03 7.86 9.21
N PRO A 68 26.68 8.59 10.13
CA PRO A 68 27.61 9.66 9.75
C PRO A 68 28.66 9.06 8.82
N THR A 69 28.68 9.53 7.57
CA THR A 69 29.71 9.15 6.63
C THR A 69 31.04 9.58 7.22
N ARG A 70 31.90 8.60 7.52
CA ARG A 70 33.23 8.84 8.07
C ARG A 70 34.01 9.66 7.02
N ARG A 71 34.05 10.99 7.14
CA ARG A 71 34.95 11.81 6.32
C ARG A 71 36.36 11.29 6.59
N GLY A 72 36.96 10.74 5.54
CA GLY A 72 38.34 10.28 5.57
C GLY A 72 39.26 11.42 6.01
N ARG A 73 40.07 11.12 7.01
CA ARG A 73 41.36 11.78 7.23
C ARG A 73 42.25 11.51 6.03
N GLY A 74 42.84 12.55 5.47
CA GLY A 74 43.95 12.49 4.53
C GLY A 74 43.86 13.65 3.53
N GLY A 75 44.83 14.56 3.43
CA GLY A 75 46.09 14.75 4.16
C GLY A 75 46.56 16.18 3.92
#